data_AF-A0A2L2WPR5-F1
#
_entry.id   AF-A0A2L2WPR5-F1
#
_cell.length_a   1.000
_cell.length_b   1.000
_cell.length_c   1.000
_cell.angle_alpha   90.00
_cell.angle_beta   90.00
_cell.angle_gamma   90.00
#
_symmetry.space_group_name_H-M   'P 1'
#
loop_
_entity.id
_entity.type
_entity.pdbx_description
1 polymer ?
#
loop_
_entity_poly.entity_id
_entity_poly.type
_entity_poly.pdbx_seq_one_letter_code
_entity_poly.pdbx_strand_id
1 'polypeptide(L)'
;MDKTRKNLLTIFIIAILLPLLFVGFFELWGIGQGILLDAYGQLEFVVMSVMELVTIICIPVSLRLFKFTKVRKELAFSGKRALVKWGKIRLVILGSLFAMNILLYYLFMQSSFGYLAIIVFISMFFVYPGKTKCEEELYNARG
;
A
#
# COMPACT_ATOMS: atom_id res chain seq x y z
N MET A 1 -12.94 -21.34 -4.33
CA MET A 1 -12.67 -20.05 -3.65
C MET A 1 -11.19 -19.83 -3.35
N ASP A 2 -10.40 -20.88 -3.16
CA ASP A 2 -9.01 -20.72 -2.70
C ASP A 2 -8.03 -20.24 -3.78
N LYS A 3 -8.27 -20.51 -5.07
CA LYS A 3 -7.34 -20.11 -6.16
C LYS A 3 -7.23 -18.59 -6.30
N THR A 4 -8.36 -17.88 -6.30
CA THR A 4 -8.39 -16.40 -6.40
C THR A 4 -7.86 -15.73 -5.13
N ARG A 5 -8.17 -16.29 -3.95
CA ARG A 5 -7.64 -15.82 -2.67
C ARG A 5 -6.13 -16.01 -2.56
N LYS A 6 -5.62 -17.18 -2.97
CA LYS A 6 -4.19 -17.45 -3.03
C LYS A 6 -3.49 -16.43 -3.93
N ASN A 7 -4.05 -16.11 -5.10
CA ASN A 7 -3.51 -15.02 -5.92
C ASN A 7 -3.47 -13.66 -5.21
N LEU A 8 -4.49 -13.27 -4.44
CA LEU A 8 -4.45 -12.01 -3.68
C LEU A 8 -3.38 -12.03 -2.58
N LEU A 9 -3.26 -13.14 -1.85
CA LEU A 9 -2.22 -13.31 -0.84
C LEU A 9 -0.83 -13.32 -1.46
N THR A 10 -0.65 -13.95 -2.61
CA THR A 10 0.62 -13.91 -3.36
C THR A 10 0.95 -12.48 -3.77
N ILE A 11 -0.02 -11.72 -4.30
CA ILE A 11 0.18 -10.30 -4.63
C ILE A 11 0.54 -9.48 -3.37
N PHE A 12 -0.11 -9.75 -2.22
CA PHE A 12 0.21 -9.11 -0.94
C PHE A 12 1.66 -9.34 -0.53
N ILE A 13 2.04 -10.62 -0.50
CA ILE A 13 3.35 -11.08 -0.08
C ILE A 13 4.39 -10.48 -1.02
N ILE A 14 4.19 -10.54 -2.33
CA ILE A 14 5.09 -9.93 -3.32
C ILE A 14 5.20 -8.42 -3.10
N ALA A 15 4.08 -7.71 -2.88
CA ALA A 15 4.09 -6.26 -2.67
C ALA A 15 4.87 -5.82 -1.41
N ILE A 16 5.08 -6.73 -0.45
CA ILE A 16 5.89 -6.49 0.76
C ILE A 16 7.33 -6.96 0.55
N LEU A 17 7.51 -8.20 0.08
CA LEU A 17 8.83 -8.82 -0.07
C LEU A 17 9.66 -8.13 -1.15
N LEU A 18 9.03 -7.65 -2.23
CA LEU A 18 9.74 -7.01 -3.33
C LEU A 18 10.42 -5.70 -2.86
N PRO A 19 9.73 -4.74 -2.19
CA PRO A 19 10.40 -3.58 -1.61
C PRO A 19 11.42 -3.95 -0.53
N LEU A 20 11.13 -4.94 0.33
CA LEU A 20 12.07 -5.35 1.38
C LEU A 20 13.38 -5.92 0.83
N LEU A 21 13.28 -6.72 -0.24
CA LEU A 21 14.43 -7.25 -0.96
C LEU A 21 15.22 -6.12 -1.61
N PHE A 22 14.52 -5.10 -2.13
CA PHE A 22 15.13 -3.88 -2.67
C PHE A 22 15.93 -3.14 -1.59
N VAL A 23 15.36 -2.91 -0.40
CA VAL A 23 16.06 -2.34 0.77
C VAL A 23 17.33 -3.13 1.07
N GLY A 24 17.21 -4.46 1.23
CA GLY A 24 18.36 -5.31 1.52
C GLY A 24 19.45 -5.23 0.44
N PHE A 25 19.06 -5.19 -0.83
CA PHE A 25 20.00 -5.04 -1.94
C PHE A 25 20.74 -3.69 -1.89
N PHE A 26 20.04 -2.59 -1.61
CA PHE A 26 20.63 -1.27 -1.46
C PHE A 26 21.58 -1.18 -0.26
N GLU A 27 21.23 -1.79 0.87
CA GLU A 27 22.12 -1.88 2.05
C GLU A 27 23.36 -2.74 1.79
N LEU A 28 23.19 -3.90 1.13
CA LEU A 28 24.27 -4.86 0.90
C LEU A 28 25.26 -4.42 -0.17
N TRP A 29 24.78 -3.75 -1.23
CA TRP A 29 25.61 -3.32 -2.36
C TRP A 29 26.02 -1.85 -2.31
N GLY A 30 25.47 -1.05 -1.38
CA GLY A 30 25.84 0.37 -1.22
C GLY A 30 25.63 1.23 -2.46
N ILE A 31 24.73 0.81 -3.37
CA ILE A 31 24.57 1.43 -4.68
C ILE A 31 23.89 2.79 -4.52
N GLY A 32 24.62 3.87 -4.79
CA GLY A 32 24.06 5.20 -5.10
C GLY A 32 22.98 5.68 -4.13
N GLN A 33 23.32 5.78 -2.85
CA GLN A 33 22.50 6.48 -1.86
C GLN A 33 22.58 7.99 -2.14
N GLY A 34 21.44 8.67 -2.21
CA GLY A 34 21.44 10.14 -2.26
C GLY A 34 21.83 10.78 -3.61
N ILE A 35 21.61 10.10 -4.74
CA ILE A 35 21.95 10.61 -6.09
C ILE A 35 21.31 11.99 -6.37
N LEU A 36 20.16 12.29 -5.75
CA LEU A 36 19.46 13.57 -5.92
C LEU A 36 19.72 14.61 -4.82
N LEU A 37 20.57 14.33 -3.83
CA LEU A 37 20.83 15.22 -2.68
C LEU A 37 21.37 16.60 -3.09
N ASP A 38 22.15 16.69 -4.16
CA ASP A 38 22.99 17.87 -4.42
C ASP A 38 22.50 18.76 -5.58
N ALA A 39 21.51 18.31 -6.36
CA ALA A 39 21.13 18.99 -7.60
C ALA A 39 19.95 19.96 -7.46
N TYR A 40 19.02 19.74 -6.51
CA TYR A 40 17.77 20.51 -6.43
C TYR A 40 17.11 20.53 -5.04
N GLY A 41 17.67 21.28 -4.07
CA GLY A 41 17.09 21.37 -2.71
C GLY A 41 15.62 21.83 -2.65
N GLN A 42 15.15 22.60 -3.65
CA GLN A 42 13.74 22.99 -3.76
C GLN A 42 12.83 21.82 -4.24
N LEU A 43 13.34 20.94 -5.09
CA LEU A 43 12.60 19.76 -5.55
C LEU A 43 12.44 18.73 -4.44
N GLU A 44 13.46 18.54 -3.60
CA GLU A 44 13.37 17.65 -2.43
C GLU A 44 12.19 18.04 -1.54
N PHE A 45 12.08 19.32 -1.18
CA PHE A 45 11.01 19.81 -0.32
C PHE A 45 9.62 19.64 -0.96
N VAL A 46 9.48 19.94 -2.26
CA VAL A 46 8.21 19.79 -2.98
C VAL A 46 7.81 18.32 -3.10
N VAL A 47 8.74 17.45 -3.48
CA VAL A 47 8.49 16.01 -3.63
C VAL A 47 8.13 15.38 -2.29
N MET A 48 8.85 15.76 -1.22
CA MET A 48 8.54 15.33 0.15
C MET A 48 7.14 15.74 0.57
N SER A 49 6.81 17.03 0.44
CA SER A 49 5.50 17.55 0.84
C SER A 49 4.36 16.88 0.07
N VAL A 50 4.52 16.69 -1.25
CA VAL A 50 3.50 16.06 -2.08
C VAL A 50 3.33 14.58 -1.71
N MET A 51 4.42 13.83 -1.57
CA MET A 51 4.34 12.40 -1.25
C MET A 51 3.88 12.12 0.18
N GLU A 52 4.20 12.99 1.13
CA GLU A 52 3.64 12.97 2.48
C GLU A 52 2.13 13.15 2.45
N LEU A 53 1.63 14.20 1.77
CA LEU A 53 0.20 14.45 1.65
C LEU A 53 -0.53 13.30 0.95
N VAL A 54 0.04 12.79 -0.15
CA VAL A 54 -0.51 11.62 -0.86
C VAL A 54 -0.56 10.41 0.06
N THR A 55 0.50 10.13 0.83
CA THR A 55 0.55 9.00 1.76
C THR A 55 -0.48 9.14 2.87
N ILE A 56 -0.57 10.32 3.50
CA ILE A 56 -1.53 10.64 4.57
C ILE A 56 -2.98 10.53 4.08
N ILE A 57 -3.28 10.86 2.81
CA ILE A 57 -4.63 10.72 2.24
C ILE A 57 -4.90 9.27 1.81
N CYS A 58 -3.95 8.60 1.19
CA CYS A 58 -4.11 7.24 0.70
C CYS A 58 -4.26 6.21 1.82
N ILE A 59 -3.64 6.40 2.99
CA ILE A 59 -3.83 5.51 4.15
C ILE A 59 -5.31 5.44 4.59
N PRO A 60 -5.99 6.53 4.98
CA PRO A 60 -7.40 6.51 5.35
C PRO A 60 -8.31 6.20 4.17
N VAL A 61 -7.96 6.58 2.92
CA VAL A 61 -8.73 6.17 1.73
C VAL A 61 -8.69 4.66 1.55
N SER A 62 -7.53 4.03 1.70
CA SER A 62 -7.38 2.58 1.64
C SER A 62 -8.19 1.90 2.75
N LEU A 63 -8.18 2.45 3.97
CA LEU A 63 -8.94 1.95 5.12
C LEU A 63 -10.46 2.19 4.99
N ARG A 64 -10.88 3.31 4.39
CA ARG A 64 -12.30 3.70 4.22
C ARG A 64 -12.92 3.20 2.91
N LEU A 65 -12.15 2.58 2.01
CA LEU A 65 -12.63 2.10 0.71
C LEU A 65 -13.85 1.16 0.85
N PHE A 66 -13.88 0.33 1.90
CA PHE A 66 -14.99 -0.57 2.20
C PHE A 66 -16.19 0.11 2.88
N LYS A 67 -16.02 1.32 3.44
CA LYS A 67 -17.11 2.09 4.04
C LYS A 67 -17.95 2.85 3.01
N PHE A 68 -17.48 3.03 1.79
CA PHE A 68 -18.23 3.75 0.76
C PHE A 68 -19.50 2.99 0.35
N THR A 69 -20.65 3.66 0.41
CA THR A 69 -21.98 3.14 0.03
C THR A 69 -22.06 2.65 -1.42
N LYS A 70 -21.24 3.22 -2.33
CA LYS A 70 -21.11 2.74 -3.72
C LYS A 70 -20.48 1.35 -3.80
N VAL A 71 -19.38 1.13 -3.08
CA VAL A 71 -18.70 -0.17 -2.99
C VAL A 71 -19.62 -1.18 -2.30
N ARG A 72 -20.34 -0.76 -1.25
CA ARG A 72 -21.37 -1.57 -0.57
C ARG A 72 -22.50 -2.02 -1.50
N LYS A 73 -23.04 -1.12 -2.34
CA LYS A 73 -24.06 -1.45 -3.36
C LYS A 73 -23.52 -2.41 -4.43
N GLU A 74 -22.29 -2.21 -4.87
CA GLU A 74 -21.65 -3.08 -5.85
C GLU A 74 -21.31 -4.47 -5.28
N LEU A 75 -20.97 -4.54 -3.98
CA LEU A 75 -20.85 -5.78 -3.23
C LEU A 75 -22.20 -6.48 -3.05
N ALA A 76 -23.29 -5.73 -2.79
CA ALA A 76 -24.63 -6.31 -2.69
C ALA A 76 -25.10 -6.91 -4.04
N PHE A 77 -24.72 -6.28 -5.16
CA PHE A 77 -25.13 -6.71 -6.50
C PHE A 77 -24.23 -7.81 -7.10
N SER A 78 -22.90 -7.71 -6.91
CA SER A 78 -21.90 -8.60 -7.52
C SER A 78 -21.24 -9.58 -6.54
N GLY A 79 -21.59 -9.50 -5.26
CA GLY A 79 -21.13 -10.39 -4.19
C GLY A 79 -19.62 -10.54 -4.12
N LYS A 80 -19.18 -11.80 -4.22
CA LYS A 80 -17.79 -12.24 -3.99
C LYS A 80 -16.78 -11.72 -5.03
N ARG A 81 -17.21 -11.36 -6.25
CA ARG A 81 -16.30 -10.91 -7.33
C ARG A 81 -15.88 -9.45 -7.19
N ALA A 82 -16.79 -8.58 -6.75
CA ALA A 82 -16.47 -7.17 -6.51
C ALA A 82 -15.51 -7.03 -5.32
N LEU A 83 -15.73 -7.80 -4.25
CA LEU A 83 -14.88 -7.78 -3.05
C LEU A 83 -13.42 -8.13 -3.37
N VAL A 84 -13.21 -9.14 -4.23
CA VAL A 84 -11.88 -9.53 -4.73
C VAL A 84 -11.23 -8.43 -5.58
N LYS A 85 -11.99 -7.74 -6.45
CA LYS A 85 -11.47 -6.63 -7.27
C LYS A 85 -11.06 -5.44 -6.40
N TRP A 86 -11.94 -4.99 -5.51
CA TRP A 86 -11.68 -3.84 -4.63
C TRP A 86 -10.58 -4.13 -3.60
N GLY A 87 -10.53 -5.36 -3.08
CA GLY A 87 -9.45 -5.83 -2.22
C GLY A 87 -8.09 -5.80 -2.93
N LYS A 88 -8.02 -6.25 -4.19
CA LYS A 88 -6.79 -6.13 -5.02
C LYS A 88 -6.37 -4.68 -5.20
N ILE A 89 -7.30 -3.80 -5.57
CA ILE A 89 -7.00 -2.39 -5.83
C ILE A 89 -6.39 -1.73 -4.58
N ARG A 90 -7.01 -1.92 -3.41
CA ARG A 90 -6.50 -1.42 -2.13
C ARG A 90 -5.08 -1.91 -1.85
N LEU A 91 -4.83 -3.19 -2.10
CA LEU A 91 -3.53 -3.83 -1.91
C LEU A 91 -2.44 -3.23 -2.80
N VAL A 92 -2.77 -3.01 -4.08
CA VAL A 92 -1.84 -2.46 -5.07
C VAL A 92 -1.53 -1.01 -4.74
N ILE A 93 -2.52 -0.22 -4.33
CA ILE A 93 -2.32 1.17 -3.89
C ILE A 93 -1.34 1.22 -2.71
N LEU A 94 -1.59 0.43 -1.66
CA LEU A 94 -0.72 0.41 -0.48
C LEU A 94 0.68 -0.14 -0.77
N GLY A 95 0.77 -1.21 -1.56
CA GLY A 95 2.06 -1.78 -1.97
C GLY A 95 2.88 -0.80 -2.81
N SER A 96 2.23 -0.09 -3.74
CA SER A 96 2.87 0.97 -4.51
C SER A 96 3.35 2.12 -3.63
N LEU A 97 2.54 2.55 -2.66
CA LEU A 97 2.93 3.59 -1.69
C LEU A 97 4.13 3.15 -0.85
N PHE A 98 4.14 1.90 -0.40
CA PHE A 98 5.26 1.35 0.38
C PHE A 98 6.55 1.34 -0.45
N ALA A 99 6.49 0.80 -1.67
CA ALA A 99 7.62 0.77 -2.60
C ALA A 99 8.14 2.17 -2.94
N MET A 100 7.24 3.12 -3.23
CA MET A 100 7.61 4.50 -3.53
C MET A 100 8.29 5.18 -2.34
N ASN A 101 7.74 5.06 -1.12
CA ASN A 101 8.34 5.69 0.06
C ASN A 101 9.74 5.13 0.37
N ILE A 102 9.95 3.82 0.20
CA ILE A 102 11.29 3.22 0.32
C ILE A 102 12.24 3.75 -0.75
N LEU A 103 11.79 3.82 -2.00
CA LEU A 103 12.62 4.31 -3.09
C LEU A 103 13.02 5.78 -2.88
N LEU A 104 12.08 6.62 -2.44
CA LEU A 104 12.36 8.01 -2.10
C LEU A 104 13.27 8.16 -0.88
N TYR A 105 13.12 7.27 0.11
CA TYR A 105 14.04 7.21 1.25
C TYR A 105 15.49 7.01 0.79
N TYR A 106 15.77 6.06 -0.10
CA TYR A 106 17.13 5.86 -0.62
C TYR A 106 17.60 6.97 -1.57
N LEU A 107 16.67 7.59 -2.31
CA LEU A 107 17.02 8.61 -3.30
C LEU A 107 17.38 9.97 -2.67
N PHE A 108 16.66 10.36 -1.61
CA PHE A 108 16.86 11.63 -0.90
C PHE A 108 17.57 11.47 0.45
N MET A 109 17.71 10.24 0.97
CA MET A 109 18.25 9.97 2.31
C MET A 109 17.54 10.68 3.46
N GLN A 110 16.28 11.08 3.25
CA GLN A 110 15.49 11.78 4.25
C GLN A 110 14.75 10.81 5.17
N SER A 111 14.90 11.01 6.47
CA SER A 111 14.25 10.17 7.50
C SER A 111 12.71 10.18 7.41
N SER A 112 12.10 11.27 6.92
CA SER A 112 10.64 11.40 6.76
C SER A 112 10.03 10.28 5.92
N PHE A 113 10.64 9.97 4.77
CA PHE A 113 10.16 8.90 3.89
C PHE A 113 10.25 7.50 4.54
N GLY A 114 11.27 7.29 5.39
CA GLY A 114 11.40 6.08 6.18
C GLY A 114 10.24 5.90 7.16
N TYR A 115 9.87 6.96 7.89
CA TYR A 115 8.72 6.92 8.80
C TYR A 115 7.40 6.65 8.05
N LEU A 116 7.20 7.28 6.89
CA LEU A 116 6.03 7.03 6.04
C LEU A 116 5.97 5.57 5.57
N ALA A 117 7.09 4.99 5.14
CA ALA A 117 7.17 3.59 4.74
C ALA A 117 6.76 2.66 5.90
N ILE A 118 7.24 2.91 7.12
CA ILE A 118 6.88 2.13 8.31
C ILE A 118 5.39 2.25 8.63
N ILE A 119 4.82 3.46 8.57
CA ILE A 119 3.39 3.68 8.83
C ILE A 119 2.54 2.95 7.78
N VAL A 120 2.91 3.02 6.50
CA VAL A 120 2.24 2.29 5.41
C VAL A 120 2.34 0.78 5.65
N PHE A 121 3.50 0.28 6.05
CA PHE A 121 3.72 -1.13 6.35
C PHE A 121 2.79 -1.62 7.48
N ILE A 122 2.69 -0.88 8.58
CA ILE A 122 1.77 -1.19 9.68
C ILE A 122 0.32 -1.14 9.18
N SER A 123 -0.05 -0.13 8.38
CA SER A 123 -1.39 -0.03 7.81
C SER A 123 -1.73 -1.23 6.91
N MET A 124 -0.74 -1.82 6.23
CA MET A 124 -0.89 -3.01 5.40
C MET A 124 -1.31 -4.25 6.21
N PHE A 125 -0.86 -4.39 7.46
CA PHE A 125 -1.32 -5.45 8.37
C PHE A 125 -2.80 -5.31 8.73
N PHE A 126 -3.31 -4.09 8.91
CA PHE A 126 -4.74 -3.84 9.13
C PHE A 126 -5.61 -4.17 7.90
N VAL A 127 -5.00 -4.16 6.71
CA VAL A 127 -5.66 -4.41 5.42
C VAL A 127 -5.68 -5.89 5.06
N TYR A 128 -5.02 -6.74 5.85
CA TYR A 128 -4.79 -8.14 5.52
C TYR A 128 -6.11 -8.87 5.16
N PRO A 129 -6.21 -9.48 3.96
CA PRO A 129 -7.42 -10.16 3.50
C PRO A 129 -7.62 -11.50 4.22
N GLY A 130 -8.04 -11.44 5.48
CA GLY A 130 -8.43 -12.58 6.31
C GLY A 130 -9.78 -13.19 5.88
N LYS A 131 -9.92 -14.52 5.98
CA LYS A 131 -11.17 -15.23 5.61
C LYS A 131 -12.36 -14.74 6.45
N THR A 132 -12.16 -14.58 7.76
CA THR A 132 -13.18 -14.15 8.73
C THR A 132 -13.70 -12.75 8.44
N LYS A 133 -12.82 -11.82 8.05
CA LYS A 133 -13.20 -10.43 7.71
C LYS A 133 -14.00 -10.35 6.41
N CYS A 134 -13.66 -11.18 5.43
CA CYS A 134 -14.36 -11.24 4.15
C CYS A 134 -15.78 -11.82 4.29
N GLU A 135 -15.96 -12.77 5.21
CA GLU A 135 -17.28 -13.36 5.53
C GLU A 135 -18.15 -12.40 6.35
N GLU A 136 -17.56 -11.69 7.32
CA GLU A 136 -18.23 -10.60 8.07
C GLU A 136 -18.69 -9.46 7.14
N GLU A 137 -17.86 -9.04 6.19
CA GLU A 137 -18.20 -7.98 5.24
C GLU A 137 -19.30 -8.38 4.25
N LEU A 138 -19.34 -9.66 3.84
CA LEU A 138 -20.42 -10.19 3.00
C LEU A 138 -21.73 -10.35 3.77
N TYR A 139 -21.67 -10.72 5.05
CA TYR A 139 -22.85 -10.81 5.92
C TYR A 139 -23.44 -9.41 6.18
N ASN A 140 -22.60 -8.44 6.54
CA ASN A 140 -23.03 -7.06 6.84
C ASN A 140 -23.45 -6.23 5.61
N ALA A 141 -23.18 -6.72 4.40
CA ALA A 141 -23.68 -6.10 3.15
C ALA A 141 -25.03 -6.67 2.69
N ARG A 142 -25.53 -7.74 3.33
CA ARG A 142 -26.76 -8.44 2.96
C ARG A 142 -27.91 -8.19 3.96
N GLY A 143 -27.61 -7.75 5.18
CA GLY A 143 -28.58 -7.21 6.15
C GLY A 143 -28.71 -5.70 6.02
#